data_AF-A0AAE0DRQ4-F1
#
_entry.id   AF-A0AAE0DRQ4-F1
#
_cell.length_a   1.000
_cell.length_b   1.000
_cell.length_c   1.000
_cell.angle_alpha   90.00
_cell.angle_beta   90.00
_cell.angle_gamma   90.00
#
_symmetry.space_group_name_H-M   'P 1'
#
loop_
_entity.id
_entity.type
_entity.pdbx_description
1 polymer ?
#
loop_
_entity_poly.entity_id
_entity_poly.type
_entity_poly.pdbx_seq_one_letter_code
_entity_poly.pdbx_strand_id
1 'polypeptide(L)'
;MLTHFQYWLYSKTILMTDQSENDIDWRILIDLFILGEARGIPDLQNAAIDGLIDKQATEENTPLEQISHIYDNMTDDSPLRQLYVGFTHTEAGPDGWFSAEQYETCTKRFYFDLSVALCQTTFGLNKKVVNFKTVRSDYYVPVSD
;
A
#
# COMPACT_ATOMS: atom_id res chain seq x y z
N MET A 1 -8.52 14.25 -2.20
CA MET A 1 -7.69 13.94 -3.37
C MET A 1 -7.13 15.20 -4.04
N LEU A 2 -7.90 16.04 -4.75
CA LEU A 2 -7.35 17.22 -5.47
C LEU A 2 -6.62 18.20 -4.53
N THR A 3 -7.18 18.48 -3.36
CA THR A 3 -6.58 19.39 -2.36
C THR A 3 -5.24 18.88 -1.84
N HIS A 4 -5.14 17.58 -1.55
CA HIS A 4 -3.89 16.94 -1.11
C HIS A 4 -2.83 16.93 -2.21
N PHE A 5 -3.23 16.70 -3.46
CA PHE A 5 -2.32 16.81 -4.60
C PHE A 5 -1.78 18.24 -4.78
N GLN A 6 -2.67 19.23 -4.72
CA GLN A 6 -2.29 20.64 -4.80
C GLN A 6 -1.35 21.04 -3.66
N TYR A 7 -1.64 20.62 -2.44
CA TYR A 7 -0.78 20.88 -1.29
C TYR A 7 0.59 20.24 -1.48
N TRP A 8 0.65 18.96 -1.83
CA TRP A 8 1.89 18.24 -2.12
C TRP A 8 2.71 18.92 -3.23
N LEU A 9 2.07 19.50 -4.24
CA LEU A 9 2.79 20.21 -5.30
C LEU A 9 3.65 21.36 -4.75
N TYR A 10 3.18 22.03 -3.70
CA TYR A 10 3.85 23.18 -3.09
C TYR A 10 4.74 22.79 -1.90
N SER A 11 4.32 21.83 -1.07
CA SER A 11 5.02 21.46 0.16
C SER A 11 5.92 20.24 0.02
N LYS A 12 5.73 19.44 -1.04
CA LYS A 12 6.27 18.09 -1.19
C LYS A 12 5.87 17.11 -0.07
N THR A 13 4.82 17.43 0.68
CA THR A 13 4.25 16.59 1.74
C THR A 13 2.76 16.37 1.48
N ILE A 14 2.25 15.16 1.79
CA ILE A 14 0.83 14.86 1.62
C ILE A 14 0.00 15.32 2.83
N LEU A 15 0.56 15.21 4.03
CA LEU A 15 -0.08 15.66 5.27
C LEU A 15 -0.07 17.19 5.33
N MET A 16 -1.26 17.77 5.41
CA MET A 16 -1.42 19.20 5.67
C MET A 16 -0.97 19.53 7.10
N THR A 17 -0.57 20.77 7.33
CA THR A 17 0.08 21.22 8.58
C THR A 17 -0.73 21.01 9.86
N ASP A 18 -2.05 20.82 9.74
CA ASP A 18 -3.02 20.59 10.81
C ASP A 18 -3.57 19.15 10.84
N GLN A 19 -3.07 18.26 9.99
CA GLN A 19 -3.53 16.87 9.88
C GLN A 19 -2.50 15.90 10.44
N SER A 20 -2.99 14.89 11.16
CA SER A 20 -2.24 13.68 11.51
C SER A 20 -2.45 12.58 10.46
N GLU A 21 -1.65 11.51 10.55
CA GLU A 21 -1.74 10.31 9.71
C GLU A 21 -3.12 9.63 9.80
N ASN A 22 -3.82 9.80 10.92
CA ASN A 22 -5.16 9.26 11.12
C ASN A 22 -6.23 10.08 10.40
N ASP A 23 -5.99 11.37 10.16
CA ASP A 23 -6.97 12.28 9.56
C ASP A 23 -7.06 12.13 8.04
N ILE A 24 -6.05 11.53 7.40
CA ILE A 24 -6.08 11.25 5.96
C ILE A 24 -6.71 9.89 5.68
N ASP A 25 -7.69 9.87 4.78
CA ASP A 25 -8.34 8.63 4.34
C ASP A 25 -7.38 7.77 3.51
N TRP A 26 -7.35 6.47 3.78
CA TRP A 26 -6.64 5.46 3.00
C TRP A 26 -6.86 5.60 1.50
N ARG A 27 -8.13 5.83 1.10
CA ARG A 27 -8.51 6.02 -0.29
C ARG A 27 -7.81 7.22 -0.93
N ILE A 28 -7.61 8.31 -0.18
CA ILE A 28 -6.91 9.49 -0.71
C ILE A 28 -5.46 9.14 -1.04
N LEU A 29 -4.78 8.40 -0.16
CA LEU A 29 -3.40 7.98 -0.38
C LEU A 29 -3.27 7.05 -1.60
N ILE A 30 -4.19 6.08 -1.73
CA ILE A 30 -4.26 5.17 -2.88
C ILE A 30 -4.52 5.95 -4.18
N ASP A 31 -5.49 6.85 -4.19
CA ASP A 31 -5.83 7.65 -5.37
C ASP A 31 -4.67 8.58 -5.77
N LEU A 32 -3.91 9.11 -4.80
CA LEU A 32 -2.69 9.89 -5.08
C LEU A 32 -1.59 9.04 -5.69
N PHE A 33 -1.41 7.80 -5.22
CA PHE A 33 -0.47 6.85 -5.84
C PHE A 33 -0.87 6.53 -7.28
N ILE A 34 -2.15 6.19 -7.52
CA ILE A 34 -2.71 5.94 -8.86
C ILE A 34 -2.49 7.14 -9.78
N LEU A 35 -2.74 8.35 -9.28
CA LEU A 35 -2.50 9.57 -10.02
C LEU A 35 -1.01 9.75 -10.35
N GLY A 36 -0.12 9.48 -9.41
CA GLY A 36 1.32 9.53 -9.61
C GLY A 36 1.78 8.56 -10.69
N GLU A 37 1.31 7.32 -10.67
CA GLU A 37 1.62 6.32 -11.70
C GLU A 37 1.11 6.75 -13.08
N ALA A 38 -0.17 7.15 -13.16
CA ALA A 38 -0.81 7.57 -14.41
C ALA A 38 -0.14 8.82 -15.03
N ARG A 39 0.57 9.62 -14.23
CA ARG A 39 1.28 10.83 -14.68
C ARG A 39 2.80 10.65 -14.74
N GLY A 40 3.33 9.49 -14.37
CA GLY A 40 4.78 9.26 -14.30
C GLY A 40 5.49 10.21 -13.32
N ILE A 41 4.94 10.37 -12.12
CA ILE A 41 5.51 11.23 -11.05
C ILE A 41 5.96 10.34 -9.88
N PRO A 42 7.19 9.80 -9.91
CA PRO A 42 7.71 8.91 -8.85
C PRO A 42 7.67 9.53 -7.45
N ASP A 43 7.99 10.82 -7.31
CA ASP A 43 7.97 11.50 -6.02
C ASP A 43 6.59 11.48 -5.35
N LEU A 44 5.51 11.56 -6.14
CA LEU A 44 4.16 11.50 -5.61
C LEU A 44 3.79 10.08 -5.17
N GLN A 45 4.23 9.08 -5.94
CA GLN A 45 4.07 7.66 -5.59
C GLN A 45 4.79 7.34 -4.28
N ASN A 46 6.03 7.79 -4.14
CA ASN A 46 6.84 7.56 -2.94
C ASN A 46 6.24 8.25 -1.72
N ALA A 47 5.79 9.51 -1.87
CA ALA A 47 5.10 10.22 -0.79
C ALA A 47 3.79 9.52 -0.36
N ALA A 48 3.05 8.95 -1.33
CA ALA A 48 1.84 8.19 -1.03
C ALA A 48 2.13 6.87 -0.31
N ILE A 49 3.21 6.17 -0.70
CA ILE A 49 3.69 4.98 0.02
C ILE A 49 4.06 5.32 1.46
N ASP A 50 4.80 6.42 1.68
CA ASP A 50 5.17 6.85 3.03
C ASP A 50 3.91 7.07 3.88
N GLY A 51 2.93 7.80 3.35
CA GLY A 51 1.65 8.02 4.03
C GLY A 51 0.90 6.72 4.34
N LEU A 52 0.90 5.74 3.43
CA LEU A 52 0.27 4.44 3.66
C LEU A 52 0.98 3.64 4.74
N ILE A 53 2.32 3.63 4.75
CA ILE A 53 3.12 2.93 5.75
C ILE A 53 2.95 3.56 7.13
N ASP A 54 2.95 4.89 7.20
CA ASP A 54 2.77 5.64 8.44
C ASP A 54 1.36 5.46 9.02
N LYS A 55 0.34 5.45 8.14
CA LYS A 55 -1.03 5.15 8.53
C LYS A 55 -1.19 3.70 9.00
N GLN A 56 -0.63 2.73 8.28
CA GLN A 56 -0.64 1.33 8.69
C GLN A 56 0.01 1.12 10.05
N ALA A 57 1.13 1.79 10.30
CA ALA A 57 1.84 1.72 11.57
C ALA A 57 1.06 2.34 12.74
N THR A 58 0.01 3.11 12.48
CA THR A 58 -0.80 3.81 13.48
C THR A 58 -2.12 3.10 13.72
N GLU A 59 -2.80 2.63 12.67
CA GLU A 59 -4.11 1.96 12.76
C GLU A 59 -4.01 0.44 12.92
N GLU A 60 -2.89 -0.18 12.51
CA GLU A 60 -2.66 -1.64 12.51
C GLU A 60 -3.78 -2.46 11.83
N ASN A 61 -4.51 -1.84 10.89
CA ASN A 61 -5.62 -2.45 10.17
C ASN A 61 -5.71 -1.96 8.72
N THR A 62 -5.56 -2.88 7.78
CA THR A 62 -5.55 -2.61 6.34
C THR A 62 -6.97 -2.65 5.77
N PRO A 63 -7.42 -1.59 5.09
CA PRO A 63 -8.75 -1.58 4.47
C PRO A 63 -8.81 -2.50 3.24
N LEU A 64 -9.42 -3.67 3.42
CA LEU A 64 -9.53 -4.68 2.36
C LEU A 64 -10.45 -4.23 1.20
N GLU A 65 -11.40 -3.33 1.47
CA GLU A 65 -12.34 -2.81 0.47
C GLU A 65 -11.65 -2.04 -0.67
N GLN A 66 -10.43 -1.55 -0.46
CA GLN A 66 -9.67 -0.82 -1.48
C GLN A 66 -8.89 -1.75 -2.42
N ILE A 67 -8.76 -3.04 -2.08
CA ILE A 67 -7.95 -3.99 -2.86
C ILE A 67 -8.47 -4.12 -4.29
N SER A 68 -9.79 -4.19 -4.48
CA SER A 68 -10.38 -4.28 -5.82
C SER A 68 -10.03 -3.04 -6.66
N HIS A 69 -10.14 -1.85 -6.07
CA HIS A 69 -9.77 -0.60 -6.75
C HIS A 69 -8.27 -0.57 -7.14
N ILE A 70 -7.39 -1.03 -6.27
CA ILE A 70 -5.95 -1.13 -6.57
C ILE A 70 -5.70 -2.08 -7.74
N TYR A 71 -6.27 -3.29 -7.69
CA TYR A 71 -6.01 -4.31 -8.71
C TYR A 71 -6.63 -3.97 -10.07
N ASP A 72 -7.71 -3.20 -10.10
CA ASP A 72 -8.35 -2.77 -11.34
C ASP A 72 -7.58 -1.63 -12.04
N ASN A 73 -6.79 -0.84 -11.31
CA ASN A 73 -6.13 0.36 -11.84
C ASN A 73 -4.60 0.24 -11.98
N MET A 74 -4.00 -0.84 -11.48
CA MET A 74 -2.54 -1.00 -11.40
C MET A 74 -2.03 -2.15 -12.25
N THR A 75 -0.75 -2.11 -12.61
CA THR A 75 -0.05 -3.25 -13.22
C THR A 75 0.32 -4.32 -12.17
N ASP A 76 0.66 -5.53 -12.63
CA ASP A 76 0.99 -6.66 -11.74
C ASP A 76 2.26 -6.42 -10.92
N ASP A 77 3.21 -5.67 -11.48
CA ASP A 77 4.47 -5.32 -10.81
C ASP A 77 4.37 -4.04 -9.98
N SER A 78 3.17 -3.50 -9.77
CA SER A 78 2.98 -2.25 -9.03
C SER A 78 3.44 -2.38 -7.58
N PRO A 79 4.29 -1.47 -7.08
CA PRO A 79 4.71 -1.46 -5.68
C PRO A 79 3.55 -1.35 -4.69
N LEU A 80 2.45 -0.68 -5.08
CA LEU A 80 1.27 -0.55 -4.23
C LEU A 80 0.57 -1.89 -4.00
N ARG A 81 0.52 -2.76 -5.03
CA ARG A 81 -0.03 -4.12 -4.88
C ARG A 81 0.81 -4.94 -3.92
N GLN A 82 2.13 -4.89 -4.07
CA GLN A 82 3.07 -5.60 -3.20
C GLN A 82 2.99 -5.08 -1.76
N LEU A 83 2.81 -3.78 -1.57
CA LEU A 83 2.65 -3.16 -0.25
C LEU A 83 1.40 -3.68 0.46
N TYR A 84 0.24 -3.69 -0.22
CA TYR A 84 -1.01 -4.20 0.34
C TYR A 84 -0.95 -5.69 0.68
N VAL A 85 -0.36 -6.50 -0.21
CA VAL A 85 -0.09 -7.93 0.08
C VAL A 85 0.79 -8.07 1.33
N GLY A 86 1.80 -7.22 1.46
CA GLY A 86 2.66 -7.17 2.64
C GLY A 86 1.89 -6.85 3.91
N PHE A 87 1.08 -5.78 3.91
CA PHE A 87 0.31 -5.38 5.08
C PHE A 87 -0.59 -6.52 5.55
N THR A 88 -1.36 -7.10 4.64
CA THR A 88 -2.27 -8.19 4.98
C THR A 88 -1.56 -9.46 5.41
N HIS A 89 -0.40 -9.79 4.81
CA HIS A 89 0.44 -10.90 5.28
C HIS A 89 0.87 -10.71 6.75
N THR A 90 1.23 -9.48 7.12
CA THR A 90 1.68 -9.15 8.48
C THR A 90 0.55 -9.23 9.50
N GLU A 91 -0.65 -8.77 9.14
CA GLU A 91 -1.84 -8.82 10.00
C GLU A 91 -2.39 -10.23 10.17
N ALA A 92 -2.48 -11.00 9.08
CA ALA A 92 -3.07 -12.32 9.09
C ALA A 92 -2.18 -13.34 9.85
N GLY A 93 -0.86 -13.19 9.75
CA GLY A 93 0.10 -14.13 10.34
C GLY A 93 0.10 -15.50 9.62
N PRO A 94 0.89 -16.47 10.11
CA PRO A 94 1.05 -17.78 9.47
C PRO A 94 -0.22 -18.66 9.50
N ASP A 95 -1.13 -18.40 10.44
CA ASP A 95 -2.44 -19.07 10.56
C ASP A 95 -3.57 -18.30 9.86
N GLY A 96 -3.22 -17.19 9.21
CA GLY A 96 -4.10 -16.11 8.80
C GLY A 96 -4.92 -16.40 7.56
N TRP A 97 -6.07 -17.04 7.75
CA TRP A 97 -7.10 -17.12 6.73
C TRP A 97 -8.17 -16.06 7.02
N PHE A 98 -8.55 -15.36 5.96
CA PHE A 98 -9.66 -14.41 5.99
C PHE A 98 -10.96 -15.09 6.43
N SER A 99 -11.85 -14.32 7.08
CA SER A 99 -13.24 -14.74 7.23
C SER A 99 -13.90 -14.89 5.85
N ALA A 100 -14.98 -15.67 5.76
CA ALA A 100 -15.73 -15.82 4.51
C ALA A 100 -16.24 -14.46 3.98
N GLU A 101 -16.54 -13.51 4.86
CA GLU A 101 -16.95 -12.15 4.51
C GLU A 101 -15.81 -11.34 3.88
N GLN A 102 -14.59 -11.48 4.41
CA GLN A 102 -13.39 -10.90 3.83
C GLN A 102 -12.97 -11.59 2.52
N TYR A 103 -13.48 -12.80 2.25
CA TYR A 103 -13.24 -13.51 0.98
C TYR A 103 -13.97 -12.87 -0.21
N GLU A 104 -15.13 -12.25 0.05
CA GLU A 104 -15.97 -11.66 -0.99
C GLU A 104 -15.53 -10.25 -1.39
N THR A 105 -14.74 -9.57 -0.56
CA THR A 105 -14.31 -8.18 -0.78
C THR A 105 -13.07 -8.04 -1.65
N CYS A 106 -12.18 -9.05 -1.69
CA CYS A 106 -10.93 -8.96 -2.43
C CYS A 106 -10.99 -9.70 -3.77
N THR A 107 -10.12 -9.29 -4.70
CA THR A 107 -10.03 -9.93 -6.01
C THR A 107 -9.32 -11.28 -5.94
N LYS A 108 -9.65 -12.21 -6.86
CA LYS A 108 -8.95 -13.49 -7.00
C LYS A 108 -7.44 -13.33 -7.21
N ARG A 109 -7.03 -12.26 -7.88
CA ARG A 109 -5.63 -11.93 -8.15
C ARG A 109 -4.88 -11.59 -6.86
N PHE A 110 -5.52 -10.83 -5.97
CA PHE A 110 -4.96 -10.54 -4.66
C PHE A 110 -4.73 -11.80 -3.83
N TYR A 111 -5.68 -12.75 -3.81
CA TYR A 111 -5.47 -14.02 -3.10
C TYR A 111 -4.32 -14.84 -3.67
N PHE A 112 -4.14 -14.80 -5.00
CA PHE A 112 -3.00 -15.44 -5.63
C PHE A 112 -1.69 -14.84 -5.13
N ASP A 113 -1.55 -13.52 -5.17
CA ASP A 113 -0.34 -12.82 -4.74
C ASP A 113 -0.08 -13.01 -3.23
N LEU A 114 -1.12 -12.98 -2.40
CA LEU A 114 -1.01 -13.27 -0.98
C LEU A 114 -0.61 -14.72 -0.70
N SER A 115 -1.17 -15.69 -1.42
CA SER A 115 -0.81 -17.10 -1.25
C SER A 115 0.65 -17.35 -1.62
N VAL A 116 1.15 -16.69 -2.66
CA VAL A 116 2.57 -16.73 -3.03
C VAL A 116 3.42 -16.15 -1.91
N ALA A 117 3.05 -14.98 -1.37
CA ALA A 117 3.77 -14.35 -0.26
C ALA A 117 3.80 -15.24 1.00
N LEU A 118 2.66 -15.80 1.41
CA LEU A 118 2.56 -16.71 2.55
C LEU A 118 3.43 -17.96 2.35
N CYS A 119 3.33 -18.62 1.18
CA CYS A 119 4.15 -19.79 0.88
C CYS A 119 5.65 -19.48 0.93
N GLN A 120 6.07 -18.35 0.36
CA GLN A 120 7.48 -17.94 0.40
C GLN A 120 7.99 -17.78 1.84
N THR A 121 7.19 -17.23 2.74
CA THR A 121 7.52 -17.09 4.16
C THR A 121 7.55 -18.44 4.86
N THR A 122 6.52 -19.28 4.69
CA THR A 122 6.40 -20.60 5.34
C THR A 122 7.56 -21.53 4.99
N PHE A 123 7.99 -21.54 3.71
CA PHE A 123 9.10 -22.38 3.25
C PHE A 123 10.47 -21.73 3.43
N GLY A 124 10.55 -20.55 4.06
CA GLY A 124 11.81 -19.83 4.30
C GLY A 124 12.51 -19.37 3.02
N LEU A 125 11.77 -19.29 1.91
CA LEU A 125 12.25 -18.86 0.60
C LEU A 125 12.43 -17.34 0.55
N ASN A 126 11.75 -16.60 1.42
CA ASN A 126 11.88 -15.15 1.53
C ASN A 126 11.82 -14.73 3.02
N LYS A 127 12.99 -14.46 3.62
CA LYS A 127 13.15 -14.04 5.03
C LYS A 127 12.90 -12.54 5.25
N LYS A 128 12.20 -11.86 4.33
CA LYS A 128 11.78 -10.48 4.58
C LYS A 128 10.61 -10.50 5.56
N VAL A 129 10.92 -10.63 6.85
CA VAL A 129 9.99 -10.22 7.90
C VAL A 129 9.74 -8.75 7.66
N VAL A 130 8.54 -8.43 7.17
CA VAL A 130 8.24 -7.11 6.60
C VAL A 130 8.09 -6.09 7.73
N ASN A 131 9.22 -5.60 8.23
CA ASN A 131 9.22 -4.38 9.01
C ASN A 131 9.13 -3.21 8.02
N PHE A 132 7.91 -2.80 7.69
CA PHE A 132 7.66 -1.72 6.72
C PHE A 132 8.40 -0.43 7.07
N LYS A 133 8.68 -0.16 8.36
CA LYS A 133 9.47 1.00 8.78
C LYS A 133 10.94 0.90 8.35
N THR A 134 11.49 -0.30 8.21
CA THR A 134 12.88 -0.53 7.79
C THR A 134 13.01 -0.77 6.28
N VAL A 135 11.90 -1.06 5.60
CA VAL A 135 11.90 -1.60 4.23
C VAL A 135 11.15 -0.68 3.24
N ARG A 136 10.91 0.59 3.60
CA ARG A 136 10.21 1.58 2.75
C ARG A 136 10.77 1.65 1.33
N SER A 137 12.10 1.64 1.21
CA SER A 137 12.82 1.74 -0.05
C SER A 137 12.50 0.62 -1.05
N ASP A 138 12.06 -0.55 -0.57
CA ASP A 138 11.76 -1.68 -1.46
C ASP A 138 10.50 -1.42 -2.28
N TYR A 139 9.65 -0.48 -1.85
CA TYR A 139 8.44 -0.10 -2.54
C TYR A 139 8.60 1.18 -3.36
N TYR A 140 9.75 1.87 -3.26
CA TYR A 140 9.93 3.14 -3.92
C TYR A 140 10.09 2.99 -5.44
N VAL A 141 9.44 3.90 -6.16
CA VAL A 141 9.62 4.06 -7.60
C VAL A 141 10.89 4.89 -7.85
N PRO A 142 11.81 4.42 -8.71
CA PRO A 142 13.04 5.14 -9.03
C PRO A 142 12.74 6.51 -9.64
N VAL A 143 13.39 7.55 -9.13
CA VAL A 143 13.40 8.88 -9.76
C VAL A 143 14.43 8.83 -10.89
N SER A 144 14.00 9.06 -12.12
CA SER A 144 14.93 9.16 -13.26
C SER A 144 15.51 10.57 -13.28
N ASP A 145 16.83 10.68 -13.20
CA ASP A 145 17.59 11.94 -13.35
C ASP A 145 17.52 12.50 -14.78
#